data_AF-A0A5N5V493-F1
#
_entry.id   AF-A0A5N5V493-F1
#
_cell.length_a   1.000
_cell.length_b   1.000
_cell.length_c   1.000
_cell.angle_alpha   90.00
_cell.angle_beta   90.00
_cell.angle_gamma   90.00
#
_symmetry.space_group_name_H-M   'P 1'
#
loop_
_entity.id
_entity.type
_entity.pdbx_description
1 polymer ?
#
loop_
_entity_poly.entity_id
_entity_poly.type
_entity_poly.pdbx_seq_one_letter_code
_entity_poly.pdbx_strand_id
1 'polypeptide(L)'
;MAAGLFFAVCVWLQDGGLLDIVFAVGAVGLVTAGFYFMWWERYRHAHWMRRLHARALEYGVGGHAYRTEFTWHDGEGAPTATFLVVDERLPDHAALRLHRALTTWLDRVTADPQLNSRARQLFNRRWAVALVEIFGPEAAGGWLVLDQGDDDSPWRLLLDRPTGVEEYLHDEIMVIGAHPSGGKPSRGAANTTLEQ
;
A
#
# COMPACT_ATOMS: atom_id res chain seq x y z
N MET A 1 -21.03 30.93 -3.85
CA MET A 1 -21.32 30.74 -5.30
C MET A 1 -22.50 29.81 -5.60
N ALA A 2 -23.20 29.23 -4.60
CA ALA A 2 -24.40 28.40 -4.84
C ALA A 2 -25.72 29.18 -4.83
N ALA A 3 -25.80 30.27 -4.05
CA ALA A 3 -27.03 31.05 -3.91
C ALA A 3 -27.46 31.79 -5.19
N GLY A 4 -26.49 32.27 -5.99
CA GLY A 4 -26.79 32.98 -7.23
C GLY A 4 -27.36 32.08 -8.33
N LEU A 5 -26.96 30.81 -8.37
CA LEU A 5 -27.41 29.84 -9.35
C LEU A 5 -28.85 29.38 -9.04
N PHE A 6 -29.19 29.28 -7.75
CA PHE A 6 -30.54 28.97 -7.30
C PHE A 6 -31.55 30.06 -7.70
N PHE A 7 -31.20 31.34 -7.53
CA PHE A 7 -32.06 32.46 -7.92
C PHE A 7 -32.26 32.56 -9.44
N ALA A 8 -31.22 32.30 -10.24
CA ALA A 8 -31.33 32.29 -11.70
C ALA A 8 -32.27 31.18 -12.21
N VAL A 9 -32.24 30.01 -11.57
CA VAL A 9 -33.15 28.89 -11.89
C VAL A 9 -34.59 29.22 -11.50
N CYS A 10 -34.82 29.87 -10.36
CA CYS A 10 -36.17 30.28 -9.95
C CYS A 10 -36.79 31.33 -10.90
N VAL A 11 -35.99 32.25 -11.43
CA VAL A 11 -36.47 33.27 -12.40
C VAL A 11 -36.77 32.65 -13.77
N TRP A 12 -35.99 31.66 -14.21
CA TRP A 12 -36.23 30.95 -15.48
C TRP A 12 -37.45 30.01 -15.42
N LEU A 13 -37.77 29.47 -14.24
CA LEU A 13 -38.94 28.62 -14.01
C LEU A 13 -40.28 29.35 -14.10
N GLN A 14 -40.28 30.69 -14.05
CA GLN A 14 -41.51 31.48 -14.02
C GLN A 14 -42.17 31.59 -15.41
N ASP A 15 -41.45 31.27 -16.49
CA ASP A 15 -41.94 31.28 -17.89
C ASP A 15 -42.02 29.87 -18.53
N GLY A 16 -41.69 28.80 -17.80
CA GLY A 16 -41.55 27.43 -18.33
C GLY A 16 -42.76 26.51 -18.13
N GLY A 17 -43.00 25.61 -19.08
CA GLY A 17 -44.07 24.62 -19.02
C GLY A 17 -43.80 23.49 -18.01
N LEU A 18 -44.79 22.63 -17.75
CA LEU A 18 -44.71 21.53 -16.76
C LEU A 18 -43.49 20.60 -16.95
N LEU A 19 -43.02 20.45 -18.20
CA LEU A 19 -41.81 19.68 -18.53
C LEU A 19 -40.51 20.34 -18.02
N ASP A 20 -40.40 21.67 -18.01
CA ASP A 20 -39.22 22.38 -17.51
C ASP A 20 -39.08 22.20 -15.99
N ILE A 21 -40.20 22.15 -15.28
CA ILE A 21 -40.25 21.85 -13.84
C ILE A 21 -39.74 20.43 -13.58
N VAL A 22 -40.18 19.44 -14.37
CA VAL A 22 -39.73 18.04 -14.21
C VAL A 22 -38.23 17.90 -14.49
N PHE A 23 -37.71 18.54 -15.53
CA PHE A 23 -36.27 18.56 -15.81
C PHE A 23 -35.46 19.26 -14.73
N ALA A 24 -35.95 20.40 -14.21
CA ALA A 24 -35.30 21.11 -13.12
C ALA A 24 -35.24 20.25 -11.84
N VAL A 25 -36.34 19.58 -11.48
CA VAL A 25 -36.37 18.68 -10.32
C VAL A 25 -35.43 17.49 -10.52
N GLY A 26 -35.39 16.90 -11.71
CA GLY A 26 -34.46 15.81 -12.06
C GLY A 26 -33.00 16.23 -11.95
N ALA A 27 -32.67 17.43 -12.46
CA ALA A 27 -31.32 17.98 -12.38
C ALA A 27 -30.90 18.25 -10.93
N VAL A 28 -31.78 18.84 -10.10
CA VAL A 28 -31.50 19.04 -8.67
C VAL A 28 -31.31 17.70 -7.95
N GLY A 29 -32.12 16.68 -8.28
CA GLY A 29 -31.97 15.33 -7.73
C GLY A 29 -30.59 14.72 -8.05
N LEU A 30 -30.15 14.81 -9.30
CA LEU A 30 -28.83 14.31 -9.72
C LEU A 30 -27.67 15.04 -9.05
N VAL A 31 -27.74 16.38 -8.97
CA VAL A 31 -26.70 17.17 -8.29
C VAL A 31 -26.63 16.81 -6.81
N THR A 32 -27.78 16.67 -6.15
CA THR A 32 -27.85 16.31 -4.73
C THR A 32 -27.32 14.89 -4.50
N ALA A 33 -27.65 13.93 -5.37
CA ALA A 33 -27.14 12.57 -5.30
C ALA A 33 -25.61 12.52 -5.51
N GLY A 34 -25.08 13.28 -6.47
CA GLY A 34 -23.64 13.39 -6.70
C GLY A 34 -22.89 14.02 -5.52
N PHE A 35 -23.45 15.10 -4.93
CA PHE A 35 -22.89 15.70 -3.71
C PHE A 35 -22.95 14.75 -2.53
N TYR A 36 -24.06 14.04 -2.35
CA TYR A 36 -24.21 13.03 -1.29
C TYR A 36 -23.19 11.89 -1.47
N PHE A 37 -22.99 11.41 -2.69
CA PHE A 37 -22.01 10.37 -3.00
C PHE A 37 -20.57 10.83 -2.73
N MET A 38 -20.19 12.02 -3.20
CA MET A 38 -18.86 12.59 -2.94
C MET A 38 -18.62 12.84 -1.43
N TRP A 39 -19.65 13.31 -0.73
CA TRP A 39 -19.60 13.48 0.72
C TRP A 39 -19.47 12.15 1.44
N TRP A 40 -20.26 11.14 1.05
CA TRP A 40 -20.21 9.80 1.59
C TRP A 40 -18.84 9.16 1.39
N GLU A 41 -18.26 9.26 0.20
CA GLU A 41 -16.91 8.77 -0.08
C GLU A 41 -15.87 9.46 0.78
N ARG A 42 -15.95 10.79 0.92
CA ARG A 42 -15.04 11.56 1.78
C ARG A 42 -15.18 11.17 3.25
N TYR A 43 -16.40 10.96 3.74
CA TYR A 43 -16.66 10.50 5.10
C TYR A 43 -16.12 9.08 5.32
N ARG A 44 -16.38 8.17 4.37
CA ARG A 44 -15.88 6.80 4.42
C ARG A 44 -14.35 6.78 4.42
N HIS A 45 -13.73 7.59 3.57
CA HIS A 45 -12.28 7.73 3.49
C HIS A 45 -11.69 8.32 4.78
N ALA A 46 -12.28 9.40 5.32
CA ALA A 46 -11.84 9.98 6.58
C ALA A 46 -11.99 9.00 7.75
N HIS A 47 -13.09 8.26 7.83
CA HIS A 47 -13.32 7.25 8.86
C HIS A 47 -12.37 6.05 8.70
N TRP A 48 -12.12 5.61 7.48
CA TRP A 48 -11.12 4.58 7.19
C TRP A 48 -9.70 5.03 7.59
N MET A 49 -9.31 6.26 7.21
CA MET A 49 -8.01 6.84 7.54
C MET A 49 -7.81 7.00 9.05
N ARG A 50 -8.84 7.44 9.79
CA ARG A 50 -8.79 7.51 11.26
C ARG A 50 -8.60 6.14 11.90
N ARG A 51 -9.31 5.12 11.39
CA ARG A 51 -9.17 3.74 11.88
C ARG A 51 -7.80 3.15 11.57
N LEU A 52 -7.22 3.46 10.41
CA LEU A 52 -5.85 3.07 10.08
C LEU A 52 -4.84 3.80 10.94
N HIS A 53 -5.01 5.11 11.13
CA HIS A 53 -4.12 5.90 11.96
C HIS A 53 -4.12 5.43 13.43
N ALA A 54 -5.30 5.15 14.00
CA ALA A 54 -5.41 4.57 15.33
C ALA A 54 -4.71 3.21 15.40
N ARG A 55 -4.91 2.34 14.39
CA ARG A 55 -4.22 1.05 14.31
C ARG A 55 -2.71 1.19 14.15
N ALA A 56 -2.24 2.16 13.37
CA ALA A 56 -0.81 2.45 13.22
C ALA A 56 -0.17 2.93 14.52
N LEU A 57 -0.88 3.71 15.33
CA LEU A 57 -0.38 4.15 16.63
C LEU A 57 -0.32 3.01 17.65
N GLU A 58 -1.28 2.08 17.58
CA GLU A 58 -1.40 0.99 18.55
C GLU A 58 -0.53 -0.22 18.18
N TYR A 59 -0.41 -0.52 16.89
CA TYR A 59 0.16 -1.76 16.35
C TYR A 59 1.20 -1.55 15.24
N GLY A 60 1.54 -0.30 14.93
CA GLY A 60 2.50 0.01 13.88
C GLY A 60 3.93 -0.37 14.25
N VAL A 61 4.56 -1.17 13.40
CA VAL A 61 5.99 -1.48 13.44
C VAL A 61 6.66 -0.75 12.28
N GLY A 62 7.50 0.24 12.62
CA GLY A 62 8.36 0.89 11.66
C GLY A 62 9.58 0.02 11.38
N GLY A 63 9.86 -0.25 10.11
CA GLY A 63 11.00 -1.05 9.73
C GLY A 63 11.71 -0.55 8.48
N HIS A 64 13.00 -0.90 8.42
CA HIS A 64 13.84 -0.62 7.27
C HIS A 64 13.72 -1.77 6.26
N ALA A 65 13.43 -1.42 5.01
CA ALA A 65 13.23 -2.34 3.92
C ALA A 65 14.50 -2.48 3.08
N TYR A 66 15.00 -3.70 2.97
CA TYR A 66 16.12 -4.08 2.13
C TYR A 66 15.61 -4.90 0.95
N ARG A 67 15.86 -4.43 -0.27
CA ARG A 67 15.47 -5.18 -1.48
C ARG A 67 16.20 -6.53 -1.51
N THR A 68 15.48 -7.59 -1.85
CA THR A 68 16.06 -8.93 -2.01
C THR A 68 16.08 -9.33 -3.49
N GLU A 69 16.89 -10.34 -3.83
CA GLU A 69 16.98 -10.88 -5.20
C GLU A 69 15.82 -11.82 -5.55
N PHE A 70 15.03 -12.23 -4.54
CA PHE A 70 13.90 -13.10 -4.76
C PHE A 70 12.73 -12.32 -5.37
N THR A 71 12.26 -12.81 -6.51
CA THR A 71 11.08 -12.26 -7.17
C THR A 71 9.95 -13.27 -7.10
N TRP A 72 8.79 -12.75 -6.74
CA TRP A 72 7.56 -13.51 -6.72
C TRP A 72 6.82 -13.35 -8.05
N HIS A 73 6.23 -14.43 -8.52
CA HIS A 73 5.50 -14.47 -9.78
C HIS A 73 4.22 -15.27 -9.54
N ASP A 74 3.06 -14.64 -9.63
CA ASP A 74 1.73 -15.27 -9.51
C ASP A 74 1.42 -16.25 -10.66
N GLY A 75 2.15 -16.12 -11.76
CA GLY A 75 1.97 -16.92 -12.97
C GLY A 75 1.51 -16.07 -14.16
N GLU A 76 1.05 -14.84 -13.91
CA GLU A 76 0.48 -13.94 -14.90
C GLU A 76 0.85 -12.48 -14.58
N GLY A 77 1.99 -12.01 -15.08
CA GLY A 77 2.43 -10.64 -14.87
C GLY A 77 3.93 -10.46 -14.88
N ALA A 78 4.38 -9.25 -14.56
CA ALA A 78 5.79 -8.99 -14.30
C ALA A 78 6.18 -9.54 -12.91
N PRO A 79 7.40 -10.07 -12.75
CA PRO A 79 7.89 -10.51 -11.44
C PRO A 79 7.85 -9.35 -10.43
N THR A 80 7.21 -9.60 -9.29
CA THR A 80 7.12 -8.64 -8.17
C THR A 80 8.37 -8.80 -7.30
N ALA A 81 9.07 -7.70 -7.03
CA ALA A 81 10.22 -7.72 -6.14
C ALA A 81 9.79 -8.05 -4.70
N THR A 82 10.71 -8.58 -3.90
CA THR A 82 10.48 -8.73 -2.46
C THR A 82 11.49 -7.93 -1.65
N PHE A 83 11.04 -7.49 -0.47
CA PHE A 83 11.81 -6.69 0.47
C PHE A 83 11.84 -7.39 1.83
N LEU A 84 13.01 -7.40 2.46
CA LEU A 84 13.17 -7.72 3.87
C LEU A 84 12.90 -6.46 4.67
N VAL A 85 11.83 -6.44 5.46
CA VAL A 85 11.59 -5.40 6.44
C VAL A 85 12.08 -5.86 7.80
N VAL A 86 12.95 -5.07 8.42
CA VAL A 86 13.47 -5.30 9.77
C VAL A 86 12.97 -4.21 10.70
N ASP A 87 12.40 -4.59 11.83
CA ASP A 87 11.97 -3.65 12.88
C ASP A 87 13.14 -2.75 13.29
N GLU A 88 12.92 -1.43 13.28
CA GLU A 88 13.92 -0.45 13.71
C GLU A 88 14.27 -0.58 15.20
N ARG A 89 13.38 -1.16 16.00
CA ARG A 89 13.61 -1.40 17.43
C ARG A 89 14.57 -2.54 17.72
N LEU A 90 14.90 -3.37 16.71
CA LEU A 90 15.86 -4.45 16.88
C LEU A 90 17.29 -3.90 17.01
N PRO A 91 18.12 -4.49 17.88
CA PRO A 91 19.55 -4.18 17.89
C PRO A 91 20.22 -4.52 16.54
N ASP A 92 21.17 -3.70 16.11
CA ASP A 92 21.89 -3.87 14.82
C ASP A 92 22.44 -5.28 14.60
N HIS A 93 22.93 -5.92 15.66
CA HIS A 93 23.47 -7.27 15.58
C HIS A 93 22.39 -8.32 15.25
N ALA A 94 21.16 -8.13 15.74
CA ALA A 94 20.02 -9.00 15.44
C ALA A 94 19.53 -8.75 14.02
N ALA A 95 19.45 -7.48 13.60
CA ALA A 95 19.13 -7.09 12.23
C ALA A 95 20.10 -7.70 11.21
N LEU A 96 21.41 -7.62 11.47
CA LEU A 96 22.44 -8.22 10.62
C LEU A 96 22.35 -9.75 10.55
N ARG A 97 22.03 -10.41 11.67
CA ARG A 97 21.81 -11.87 11.67
C ARG A 97 20.62 -12.25 10.81
N LEU A 98 19.49 -11.53 10.95
CA LEU A 98 18.29 -11.74 10.14
C LEU A 98 18.57 -11.55 8.66
N HIS A 99 19.27 -10.46 8.31
CA HIS A 99 19.65 -10.18 6.93
C HIS A 99 20.48 -11.31 6.34
N ARG A 100 21.56 -11.74 7.02
CA ARG A 100 22.42 -12.84 6.55
C ARG A 100 21.68 -14.18 6.44
N ALA A 101 20.85 -14.50 7.44
CA ALA A 101 20.06 -15.72 7.44
C ALA A 101 19.10 -15.76 6.26
N LEU A 102 18.42 -14.64 5.99
CA LEU A 102 17.52 -14.52 4.86
C LEU A 102 18.27 -14.62 3.53
N THR A 103 19.36 -13.88 3.33
CA THR A 103 20.13 -13.94 2.08
C THR A 103 20.61 -15.37 1.79
N THR A 104 21.17 -16.04 2.80
CA THR A 104 21.64 -17.43 2.67
C THR A 104 20.50 -18.40 2.33
N TRP A 105 19.32 -18.17 2.89
CA TRP A 105 18.14 -18.97 2.59
C TRP A 105 17.62 -18.69 1.18
N LEU A 106 17.55 -17.42 0.78
CA LEU A 106 17.12 -17.01 -0.56
C LEU A 106 18.04 -17.56 -1.64
N ASP A 107 19.36 -17.53 -1.45
CA ASP A 107 20.34 -18.11 -2.38
C ASP A 107 20.08 -19.61 -2.61
N ARG A 108 19.68 -20.33 -1.56
CA ARG A 108 19.29 -21.75 -1.67
C ARG A 108 17.94 -21.93 -2.38
N VAL A 109 16.98 -21.08 -2.05
CA VAL A 109 15.63 -21.13 -2.62
C VAL A 109 15.64 -20.78 -4.11
N THR A 110 16.44 -19.81 -4.53
CA THR A 110 16.56 -19.42 -5.95
C THR A 110 17.32 -20.47 -6.76
N ALA A 111 18.28 -21.17 -6.15
CA ALA A 111 19.03 -22.26 -6.79
C ALA A 111 18.22 -23.56 -7.00
N ASP A 112 17.21 -23.84 -6.16
CA ASP A 112 16.39 -25.05 -6.24
C ASP A 112 14.94 -24.73 -6.69
N PRO A 113 14.52 -25.16 -7.90
CA PRO A 113 13.17 -24.91 -8.41
C PRO A 113 12.04 -25.44 -7.52
N GLN A 114 12.24 -26.56 -6.82
CA GLN A 114 11.21 -27.12 -5.92
C GLN A 114 11.07 -26.26 -4.66
N LEU A 115 12.19 -25.81 -4.08
CA LEU A 115 12.15 -24.89 -2.93
C LEU A 115 11.59 -23.52 -3.33
N ASN A 116 11.92 -23.02 -4.52
CA ASN A 116 11.34 -21.80 -5.06
C ASN A 116 9.80 -21.88 -5.14
N SER A 117 9.27 -23.00 -5.66
CA SER A 117 7.82 -23.19 -5.74
C SER A 117 7.15 -23.20 -4.36
N ARG A 118 7.78 -23.82 -3.35
CA ARG A 118 7.28 -23.82 -1.96
C ARG A 118 7.39 -22.45 -1.30
N ALA A 119 8.47 -21.73 -1.53
CA ALA A 119 8.63 -20.36 -1.05
C ALA A 119 7.60 -19.41 -1.67
N ARG A 120 7.23 -19.60 -2.94
CA ARG A 120 6.13 -18.86 -3.58
C ARG A 120 4.77 -19.20 -2.98
N GLN A 121 4.54 -20.46 -2.61
CA GLN A 121 3.34 -20.87 -1.89
C GLN A 121 3.26 -20.25 -0.49
N LEU A 122 4.38 -19.86 0.12
CA LEU A 122 4.31 -19.07 1.36
C LEU A 122 3.50 -17.81 1.09
N PHE A 123 3.74 -17.06 0.02
CA PHE A 123 2.99 -15.82 -0.27
C PHE A 123 1.54 -16.01 -0.76
N ASN A 124 0.95 -17.21 -0.67
CA ASN A 124 -0.38 -17.48 -1.21
C ASN A 124 -1.47 -16.60 -0.56
N ARG A 125 -1.86 -15.51 -1.26
CA ARG A 125 -2.81 -14.45 -0.87
C ARG A 125 -2.34 -13.47 0.22
N ARG A 126 -1.10 -13.57 0.69
CA ARG A 126 -0.54 -12.65 1.69
C ARG A 126 0.59 -11.81 1.12
N TRP A 127 0.68 -10.57 1.60
CA TRP A 127 1.67 -9.60 1.11
C TRP A 127 2.92 -9.51 1.98
N ALA A 128 2.84 -9.98 3.23
CA ALA A 128 3.99 -10.16 4.10
C ALA A 128 3.97 -11.55 4.74
N VAL A 129 5.17 -12.06 4.99
CA VAL A 129 5.44 -13.30 5.74
C VAL A 129 6.38 -12.94 6.87
N ALA A 130 5.99 -13.24 8.11
CA ALA A 130 6.90 -13.04 9.23
C ALA A 130 8.05 -14.07 9.15
N LEU A 131 9.28 -13.62 9.35
CA LEU A 131 10.45 -14.51 9.35
C LEU A 131 10.38 -15.56 10.46
N VAL A 132 9.58 -15.30 11.50
CA VAL A 132 9.27 -16.27 12.55
C VAL A 132 8.65 -17.56 12.03
N GLU A 133 7.91 -17.51 10.92
CA GLU A 133 7.32 -18.70 10.29
C GLU A 133 8.34 -19.53 9.52
N ILE A 134 9.40 -18.88 9.02
CA ILE A 134 10.43 -19.52 8.18
C ILE A 134 11.57 -20.06 9.05
N PHE A 135 12.03 -19.27 10.02
CA PHE A 135 13.21 -19.55 10.83
C PHE A 135 12.90 -19.83 12.31
N GLY A 136 11.66 -19.63 12.75
CA GLY A 136 11.25 -19.82 14.14
C GLY A 136 11.36 -18.57 15.02
N PRO A 137 11.11 -18.69 16.35
CA PRO A 137 10.95 -17.56 17.29
C PRO A 137 12.14 -16.60 17.34
N GLU A 138 13.35 -17.06 17.04
CA GLU A 138 14.56 -16.23 17.04
C GLU A 138 14.58 -15.18 15.93
N ALA A 139 13.73 -15.33 14.91
CA ALA A 139 13.62 -14.40 13.79
C ALA A 139 12.50 -13.36 13.96
N ALA A 140 12.05 -13.13 15.20
CA ALA A 140 11.08 -12.09 15.51
C ALA A 140 11.60 -10.70 15.11
N GLY A 141 10.68 -9.85 14.64
CA GLY A 141 10.99 -8.49 14.17
C GLY A 141 11.53 -8.41 12.74
N GLY A 142 11.44 -9.50 11.97
CA GLY A 142 11.72 -9.50 10.53
C GLY A 142 10.52 -10.00 9.73
N TRP A 143 10.29 -9.38 8.57
CA TRP A 143 9.24 -9.76 7.63
C TRP A 143 9.77 -9.77 6.20
N LEU A 144 9.33 -10.74 5.40
CA LEU A 144 9.54 -10.75 3.95
C LEU A 144 8.25 -10.24 3.29
N VAL A 145 8.36 -9.17 2.52
CA VAL A 145 7.24 -8.38 1.98
C VAL A 145 7.30 -8.36 0.46
N LEU A 146 6.15 -8.50 -0.20
CA LEU A 146 6.01 -8.25 -1.64
C LEU A 146 5.99 -6.74 -1.90
N ASP A 147 6.67 -6.32 -2.95
CA ASP A 147 6.64 -4.93 -3.37
C ASP A 147 5.21 -4.48 -3.68
N GLN A 148 4.82 -3.34 -3.11
CA GLN A 148 3.48 -2.76 -3.24
C GLN A 148 3.46 -1.46 -4.04
N GLY A 149 4.61 -0.96 -4.51
CA GLY A 149 4.63 0.25 -5.33
C GLY A 149 6.01 0.67 -5.80
N ASP A 150 6.03 1.54 -6.80
CA ASP A 150 7.24 2.07 -7.45
C ASP A 150 8.03 3.07 -6.56
N ASP A 151 7.82 3.04 -5.24
CA ASP A 151 8.47 3.93 -4.28
C ASP A 151 9.66 3.25 -3.60
N ASP A 152 10.85 3.69 -4.02
CA ASP A 152 12.17 3.26 -3.53
C ASP A 152 12.47 3.70 -2.08
N SER A 153 11.51 4.31 -1.37
CA SER A 153 11.72 4.65 0.04
C SER A 153 12.18 3.43 0.83
N PRO A 154 13.22 3.54 1.68
CA PRO A 154 13.70 2.42 2.46
C PRO A 154 12.85 2.16 3.71
N TRP A 155 11.78 2.93 3.95
CA TRP A 155 10.95 2.81 5.15
C TRP A 155 9.59 2.17 4.83
N ARG A 156 9.21 1.22 5.68
CA ARG A 156 7.90 0.54 5.61
C ARG A 156 7.29 0.53 7.02
N LEU A 157 5.99 0.81 7.09
CA LEU A 157 5.19 0.64 8.30
C LEU A 157 4.34 -0.63 8.13
N LEU A 158 4.56 -1.62 8.97
CA LEU A 158 3.69 -2.80 9.06
C LEU A 158 2.69 -2.61 10.19
N LEU A 159 1.43 -2.95 9.96
CA LEU A 159 0.41 -3.04 11.01
C LEU A 159 0.40 -4.46 11.56
N ASP A 160 1.11 -4.69 12.68
CA ASP A 160 1.25 -6.01 13.28
C ASP A 160 0.05 -6.33 14.20
N ARG A 161 -0.92 -7.11 13.72
CA ARG A 161 -2.14 -7.39 14.50
C ARG A 161 -1.84 -8.21 15.76
N PRO A 162 -2.50 -7.92 16.89
CA PRO A 162 -2.31 -8.65 18.15
C PRO A 162 -2.82 -10.09 18.12
N THR A 163 -3.67 -10.45 17.14
CA THR A 163 -4.19 -11.81 16.96
C THR A 163 -3.25 -12.73 16.18
N GLY A 164 -2.09 -12.22 15.76
CA GLY A 164 -1.05 -12.99 15.07
C GLY A 164 -1.18 -13.04 13.55
N VAL A 165 -0.25 -13.80 12.96
CA VAL A 165 0.21 -13.80 11.56
C VAL A 165 -0.79 -14.37 10.54
N GLU A 166 -2.07 -14.41 10.87
CA GLU A 166 -3.06 -15.20 10.13
C GLU A 166 -3.22 -14.73 8.68
N GLU A 167 -2.97 -13.45 8.37
CA GLU A 167 -2.78 -12.92 7.01
C GLU A 167 -2.46 -11.42 7.06
N TYR A 168 -1.30 -11.00 6.52
CA TYR A 168 -1.06 -9.59 6.22
C TYR A 168 -1.68 -9.25 4.86
N LEU A 169 -2.72 -8.42 4.92
CA LEU A 169 -3.43 -7.93 3.74
C LEU A 169 -2.69 -6.76 3.09
N HIS A 170 -3.06 -6.47 1.85
CA HIS A 170 -2.45 -5.40 1.06
C HIS A 170 -2.49 -4.04 1.79
N ASP A 171 -3.55 -3.75 2.53
CA ASP A 171 -3.75 -2.49 3.24
C ASP A 171 -2.98 -2.36 4.56
N GLU A 172 -2.21 -3.38 4.95
CA GLU A 172 -1.49 -3.44 6.24
C GLU A 172 -0.01 -3.16 6.14
N ILE A 173 0.50 -2.98 4.92
CA ILE A 173 1.87 -2.56 4.65
C ILE A 173 1.79 -1.19 4.02
N MET A 174 2.33 -0.19 4.70
CA MET A 174 2.35 1.18 4.19
C MET A 174 3.78 1.57 3.83
N VAL A 175 3.97 2.01 2.59
CA VAL A 175 5.20 2.68 2.19
C VAL A 175 5.24 4.05 2.85
N ILE A 176 6.23 4.29 3.70
CA ILE A 176 6.47 5.62 4.25
C ILE A 176 7.34 6.35 3.23
N GLY A 177 6.70 7.00 2.26
CA GLY A 177 7.41 7.93 1.39
C GLY A 177 7.97 9.08 2.22
N ALA A 178 9.17 9.55 1.87
CA ALA A 178 9.56 10.89 2.29
C ALA A 178 8.44 11.83 1.83
N HIS A 179 7.96 12.71 2.72
CA HIS A 179 6.96 13.73 2.40
C HIS A 179 7.28 14.30 1.01
N PRO A 180 6.31 14.43 0.07
CA PRO A 180 6.57 15.08 -1.21
C PRO A 180 6.92 16.55 -0.93
N SER A 181 8.17 16.81 -0.60
CA SER A 181 8.85 18.06 -0.83
C SER A 181 8.84 18.20 -2.35
N GLY A 182 7.94 19.05 -2.85
CA GLY A 182 7.56 19.14 -4.25
C GLY A 182 8.71 18.94 -5.22
N GLY A 183 8.64 17.84 -5.97
CA GLY A 183 9.60 17.52 -7.02
C GLY A 183 9.25 16.17 -7.61
N LYS A 184 8.56 16.17 -8.75
CA LYS A 184 8.46 14.97 -9.60
C LYS A 184 9.88 14.50 -9.91
N PRO A 185 10.26 13.22 -9.66
CA PRO A 185 11.44 12.68 -10.30
C PRO A 185 11.14 12.56 -11.80
N SER A 186 11.84 13.38 -12.58
CA SER A 186 11.87 13.31 -14.03
C SER A 186 12.45 11.96 -14.43
N ARG A 187 11.64 11.19 -15.16
CA ARG A 187 12.04 9.98 -15.86
C ARG A 187 12.99 10.37 -17.00
N GLY A 188 14.24 9.89 -16.92
CA GLY A 188 15.12 9.67 -18.07
C GLY A 188 16.07 10.80 -18.43
N ALA A 189 17.34 10.67 -18.04
CA ALA A 189 18.48 11.02 -18.88
C ALA A 189 19.80 10.42 -18.34
N ALA A 190 20.51 9.73 -19.25
CA ALA A 190 21.96 9.50 -19.34
C ALA A 190 22.62 8.58 -18.27
N ASN A 191 23.01 7.36 -18.64
CA ASN A 191 24.27 6.95 -19.30
C ASN A 191 25.51 6.98 -18.39
N THR A 192 26.13 5.81 -18.20
CA THR A 192 27.55 5.46 -18.42
C THR A 192 27.76 4.05 -17.84
N THR A 193 28.00 3.01 -18.63
CA THR A 193 29.32 2.63 -19.17
C THR A 193 30.40 2.58 -18.09
N LEU A 194 30.71 1.38 -17.60
CA LEU A 194 32.03 0.97 -17.11
C LEU A 194 32.16 -0.52 -17.47
N GLU A 195 32.59 -0.82 -18.69
CA GLU A 195 33.91 -1.44 -18.89
C GLU A 195 35.03 -0.78 -18.06
N GLN A 196 35.54 -1.51 -17.07
CA GLN A 196 36.87 -2.14 -17.08
C GLN A 196 37.10 -2.89 -15.76
#